data_AF-R7D2B3-F1
#
_entry.id   AF-R7D2B3-F1
#
_cell.length_a   1.000
_cell.length_b   1.000
_cell.length_c   1.000
_cell.angle_alpha   90.00
_cell.angle_beta   90.00
_cell.angle_gamma   90.00
#
_symmetry.space_group_name_H-M   'P 1'
#
loop_
_entity.id
_entity.type
_entity.pdbx_description
1 polymer ?
#
loop_
_entity_poly.entity_id
_entity_poly.type
_entity_poly.pdbx_seq_one_letter_code
_entity_poly.pdbx_strand_id
1 'polypeptide(L)'
;MQPWLRGIIQETLRRRAKEVLPPRIRLLSEQAGLPFQSVKINTSKGRWGSCSARRDINLSCSLVLLPEHLVDYVILHELCHTVEMNHSPRFWALLDKLVHGKSDALRTELKGYTTFNP
;
A
#
# COMPACT_ATOMS: atom_id res chain seq x y z
N MET A 1 -5.70 20.40 15.86
CA MET A 1 -4.60 19.75 16.62
C MET A 1 -3.40 20.69 16.64
N GLN A 2 -2.66 20.77 17.76
CA GLN A 2 -1.48 21.64 17.85
C GLN A 2 -0.36 21.16 16.89
N PRO A 3 0.43 22.07 16.27
CA PRO A 3 1.42 21.69 15.25
C PRO A 3 2.50 20.72 15.73
N TRP A 4 2.96 20.85 16.98
CA TRP A 4 3.99 19.97 17.54
C TRP A 4 3.48 18.53 17.71
N LEU A 5 2.23 18.36 18.17
CA LEU A 5 1.60 17.05 18.31
C LEU A 5 1.43 16.36 16.96
N ARG A 6 1.02 17.12 15.94
CA ARG A 6 0.97 16.65 14.54
C ARG A 6 2.33 16.15 14.06
N GLY A 7 3.40 16.88 14.35
CA GLY A 7 4.77 16.49 13.98
C GLY A 7 5.18 15.15 14.63
N ILE A 8 4.89 14.98 15.93
CA ILE A 8 5.20 13.75 16.66
C ILE A 8 4.43 12.56 16.08
N ILE A 9 3.13 12.70 15.81
CA ILE A 9 2.31 11.62 15.23
C ILE A 9 2.86 11.23 13.86
N GLN A 10 3.13 12.21 12.99
CA GLN A 10 3.62 11.95 11.64
C GLN A 10 4.99 11.25 11.65
N GLU A 11 5.91 11.68 12.52
CA GLU A 11 7.21 11.04 12.67
C GLU A 11 7.10 9.62 13.24
N THR A 12 6.21 9.41 14.22
CA THR A 12 5.95 8.08 14.80
C THR A 12 5.40 7.12 13.76
N LEU A 13 4.41 7.55 12.97
CA LEU A 13 3.86 6.76 11.86
C LEU A 13 4.92 6.44 10.82
N ARG A 14 5.76 7.43 10.47
CA ARG A 14 6.84 7.24 9.50
C ARG A 14 7.87 6.22 9.98
N ARG A 15 8.27 6.26 11.25
CA ARG A 15 9.19 5.28 11.85
C ARG A 15 8.58 3.88 11.82
N ARG A 16 7.36 3.73 12.34
CA ARG A 16 6.66 2.43 12.34
C ARG A 16 6.49 1.87 10.93
N ALA A 17 6.14 2.71 9.96
CA ALA A 17 5.98 2.31 8.57
C ALA A 17 7.30 1.85 7.93
N LYS A 18 8.42 2.50 8.23
CA LYS A 18 9.75 2.08 7.76
C LYS A 18 10.20 0.74 8.34
N GLU A 19 9.73 0.39 9.53
CA GLU A 19 10.01 -0.90 10.15
C GLU A 19 9.15 -2.01 9.56
N VAL A 20 7.84 -1.76 9.39
CA VAL A 20 6.85 -2.82 9.09
C VAL A 20 6.65 -3.04 7.58
N LEU A 21 6.57 -1.98 6.78
CA LEU A 21 6.12 -2.10 5.40
C LEU A 21 7.17 -2.71 4.44
N PRO A 22 8.47 -2.32 4.50
CA PRO A 22 9.49 -2.91 3.63
C PRO A 22 9.65 -4.43 3.73
N PRO A 23 9.70 -5.07 4.93
CA PRO A 23 9.72 -6.53 4.99
C PRO A 23 8.40 -7.15 4.51
N ARG A 24 7.25 -6.52 4.76
CA ARG A 24 5.95 -7.05 4.33
C ARG A 24 5.80 -7.10 2.82
N ILE A 25 6.17 -6.03 2.11
CA ILE A 25 6.11 -6.02 0.63
C ILE A 25 7.08 -7.00 0.00
N ARG A 26 8.26 -7.22 0.60
CA ARG A 26 9.20 -8.26 0.12
C ARG A 26 8.57 -9.65 0.22
N LEU A 27 7.99 -9.98 1.37
CA LEU A 27 7.31 -11.26 1.58
C LEU A 27 6.17 -11.47 0.56
N LEU A 28 5.28 -10.48 0.41
CA LEU A 28 4.16 -10.58 -0.54
C LEU A 28 4.63 -10.62 -1.99
N SER A 29 5.69 -9.89 -2.33
CA SER A 29 6.32 -9.94 -3.66
C SER A 29 6.85 -11.33 -3.98
N GLU A 30 7.52 -11.98 -3.03
CA GLU A 30 8.04 -13.35 -3.17
C GLU A 30 6.90 -14.36 -3.32
N GLN A 31 5.88 -14.27 -2.47
CA GLN A 31 4.70 -15.16 -2.52
C GLN A 31 3.89 -15.01 -3.82
N ALA A 32 3.76 -13.78 -4.32
CA ALA A 32 3.01 -13.50 -5.54
C ALA A 32 3.84 -13.70 -6.82
N GLY A 33 5.16 -13.83 -6.72
CA GLY A 33 6.07 -13.86 -7.87
C GLY A 33 6.12 -12.54 -8.65
N LEU A 34 5.91 -11.41 -7.96
CA LEU A 34 5.84 -10.08 -8.57
C LEU A 34 7.03 -9.23 -8.10
N PRO A 35 8.18 -9.22 -8.80
CA PRO A 35 9.35 -8.45 -8.39
C PRO A 35 9.17 -6.94 -8.62
N PHE A 36 9.72 -6.14 -7.70
CA PHE A 36 9.76 -4.67 -7.79
C PHE A 36 11.20 -4.15 -7.67
N GLN A 37 11.43 -2.92 -8.10
CA GLN A 37 12.78 -2.32 -8.17
C GLN A 37 13.20 -1.71 -6.82
N SER A 38 12.33 -0.90 -6.22
CA SER A 38 12.60 -0.26 -4.94
C SER A 38 11.30 0.05 -4.21
N VAL A 39 11.37 0.19 -2.88
CA VAL A 39 10.24 0.65 -2.06
C VAL A 39 10.65 1.86 -1.23
N LYS A 40 9.82 2.91 -1.21
CA LYS A 40 9.99 4.09 -0.37
C LYS A 40 8.76 4.33 0.50
N ILE A 41 9.00 4.80 1.71
CA ILE A 41 7.95 5.21 2.65
C ILE A 41 7.85 6.73 2.66
N ASN A 42 6.66 7.24 2.38
CA ASN A 42 6.38 8.66 2.31
C ASN A 42 5.19 9.06 3.20
N THR A 43 4.93 10.36 3.24
CA THR A 43 3.80 10.96 3.97
C THR A 43 2.75 11.50 3.00
N SER A 44 2.55 10.81 1.87
CA SER A 44 1.61 11.23 0.82
C SER A 44 0.21 11.32 1.37
N LYS A 45 -0.49 12.38 0.96
CA LYS A 45 -1.90 12.58 1.23
C LYS A 45 -2.74 12.02 0.08
N GLY A 46 -3.86 11.40 0.40
CA GLY A 46 -4.89 11.02 -0.58
C GLY A 46 -4.63 9.73 -1.38
N ARG A 47 -3.46 9.09 -1.21
CA ARG A 47 -3.18 7.78 -1.81
C ARG A 47 -2.48 6.89 -0.79
N TRP A 48 -2.86 5.61 -0.78
CA TRP A 48 -2.23 4.60 0.06
C TRP A 48 -0.88 4.14 -0.50
N GLY A 49 -0.73 4.15 -1.83
CA GLY A 49 0.51 3.87 -2.52
C GLY A 49 0.54 4.36 -3.97
N SER A 50 1.66 4.08 -4.63
CA SER A 50 1.80 4.15 -6.08
C SER A 50 2.95 3.26 -6.56
N CYS A 51 2.87 2.82 -7.81
CA CYS A 51 3.97 2.18 -8.53
C CYS A 51 4.32 3.00 -9.77
N SER A 52 5.60 3.13 -10.09
CA SER A 52 6.09 3.72 -11.34
C SER A 52 6.23 2.67 -12.45
N ALA A 53 6.34 3.10 -13.70
CA ALA A 53 6.66 2.19 -14.82
C ALA A 53 8.05 1.51 -14.68
N ARG A 54 8.93 2.04 -13.80
CA ARG A 54 10.21 1.43 -13.44
C ARG A 54 10.09 0.44 -12.28
N ARG A 55 8.87 0.13 -11.83
CA ARG A 55 8.57 -0.72 -10.69
C ARG A 55 9.11 -0.18 -9.36
N ASP A 56 9.22 1.15 -9.25
CA ASP A 56 9.47 1.79 -7.96
C ASP A 56 8.14 1.98 -7.23
N ILE A 57 8.02 1.40 -6.04
CA ILE A 57 6.82 1.44 -5.23
C ILE A 57 6.98 2.49 -4.12
N ASN A 58 5.95 3.30 -3.96
CA ASN A 58 5.81 4.23 -2.85
C ASN A 58 4.65 3.77 -1.98
N LEU A 59 4.88 3.68 -0.67
CA LEU A 59 3.85 3.36 0.32
C LEU A 59 3.67 4.53 1.28
N SER A 60 2.42 4.89 1.56
CA SER A 60 2.10 5.89 2.57
C SER A 60 2.34 5.33 3.96
N CYS A 61 2.97 6.11 4.84
CA CYS A 61 3.11 5.73 6.24
C CYS A 61 1.76 5.56 6.95
N SER A 62 0.67 6.11 6.40
CA SER A 62 -0.68 5.91 6.93
C SER A 62 -1.14 4.46 6.87
N LEU A 63 -0.53 3.62 6.03
CA LEU A 63 -0.89 2.20 5.94
C LEU A 63 -0.83 1.48 7.30
N VAL A 64 0.06 1.89 8.21
CA VAL A 64 0.16 1.28 9.54
C VAL A 64 -1.05 1.54 10.45
N LEU A 65 -1.99 2.37 10.01
CA LEU A 65 -3.28 2.62 10.67
C LEU A 65 -4.40 1.71 10.16
N LEU A 66 -4.16 0.95 9.09
CA LEU A 66 -5.14 0.02 8.56
C LEU A 66 -5.06 -1.34 9.28
N PRO A 67 -6.17 -2.09 9.33
CA PRO A 67 -6.12 -3.53 9.57
C PRO A 67 -5.11 -4.23 8.65
N GLU A 68 -4.43 -5.25 9.15
CA GLU A 68 -3.34 -5.93 8.44
C GLU A 68 -3.74 -6.45 7.06
N HIS A 69 -4.95 -7.01 6.92
CA HIS A 69 -5.44 -7.53 5.64
C HIS A 69 -5.65 -6.42 4.59
N LEU A 70 -5.97 -5.19 5.02
CA LEU A 70 -6.07 -4.05 4.12
C LEU A 70 -4.70 -3.48 3.75
N VAL A 71 -3.71 -3.59 4.64
CA VAL A 71 -2.30 -3.29 4.30
C VAL A 71 -1.84 -4.21 3.18
N ASP A 72 -2.07 -5.52 3.32
CA ASP A 72 -1.71 -6.51 2.30
C ASP A 72 -2.43 -6.25 0.98
N TYR A 73 -3.73 -5.95 1.03
CA TYR A 73 -4.51 -5.62 -0.15
C TYR A 73 -3.90 -4.42 -0.92
N VAL A 74 -3.53 -3.34 -0.23
CA VAL A 74 -2.87 -2.20 -0.89
C VAL A 74 -1.51 -2.59 -1.44
N ILE A 75 -0.70 -3.34 -0.69
CA ILE A 75 0.62 -3.76 -1.16
C ILE A 75 0.49 -4.62 -2.42
N LEU A 76 -0.43 -5.59 -2.44
CA LEU A 76 -0.71 -6.43 -3.61
C LEU A 76 -1.22 -5.60 -4.78
N HIS A 77 -2.05 -4.57 -4.53
CA HIS A 77 -2.47 -3.62 -5.55
C HIS A 77 -1.27 -2.93 -6.22
N GLU A 78 -0.32 -2.40 -5.44
CA GLU A 78 0.88 -1.77 -6.00
C GLU A 78 1.81 -2.78 -6.68
N LEU A 79 1.89 -4.02 -6.19
CA LEU A 79 2.64 -5.08 -6.85
C LEU A 79 2.01 -5.48 -8.19
N CYS A 80 0.68 -5.51 -8.32
CA CYS A 80 0.01 -5.75 -9.60
C CYS A 80 0.41 -4.71 -10.66
N HIS A 81 0.67 -3.47 -10.25
CA HIS A 81 1.16 -2.43 -11.17
C HIS A 81 2.54 -2.73 -11.78
N THR A 82 3.33 -3.64 -11.21
CA THR A 82 4.59 -4.08 -11.83
C THR A 82 4.39 -4.86 -13.14
N VAL A 83 3.17 -5.35 -13.37
CA VAL A 83 2.73 -6.12 -14.55
C VAL A 83 1.78 -5.30 -15.42
N GLU A 84 0.82 -4.59 -14.81
CA GLU A 84 -0.20 -3.83 -15.54
C GLU A 84 -0.40 -2.44 -14.90
N MET A 85 0.08 -1.40 -15.58
CA MET A 85 0.14 -0.03 -15.04
C MET A 85 -1.22 0.68 -14.94
N ASN A 86 -2.23 0.17 -15.62
CA ASN A 86 -3.60 0.71 -15.62
C ASN A 86 -4.55 -0.26 -14.89
N HIS A 87 -5.72 0.22 -14.50
CA HIS A 87 -6.76 -0.60 -13.86
C HIS A 87 -7.65 -1.34 -14.88
N SER A 88 -7.04 -1.97 -15.90
CA SER A 88 -7.74 -2.79 -16.90
C SER A 88 -8.34 -4.07 -16.30
N PRO A 89 -9.21 -4.79 -17.03
CA PRO A 89 -9.69 -6.10 -16.59
C PRO A 89 -8.57 -7.09 -16.23
N ARG A 90 -7.42 -7.01 -16.90
CA ARG A 90 -6.24 -7.86 -16.58
C ARG A 90 -5.66 -7.53 -15.22
N PHE A 91 -5.59 -6.26 -14.86
CA PHE A 91 -5.17 -5.82 -13.52
C PHE A 91 -6.10 -6.39 -12.45
N TRP A 92 -7.41 -6.23 -12.62
CA TRP A 92 -8.38 -6.69 -11.63
C TRP A 92 -8.38 -8.21 -11.50
N ALA A 93 -8.29 -8.95 -12.62
CA ALA A 93 -8.18 -10.41 -12.58
C ALA A 93 -6.92 -10.89 -11.84
N LEU A 94 -5.78 -10.20 -12.03
CA LEU A 94 -4.55 -10.51 -11.30
C LEU A 94 -4.70 -10.25 -9.80
N LEU A 95 -5.18 -9.05 -9.44
CA LEU A 95 -5.36 -8.67 -8.04
C LEU A 95 -6.33 -9.62 -7.33
N ASP A 96 -7.46 -9.92 -7.97
CA ASP A 96 -8.50 -10.79 -7.41
C ASP A 96 -7.98 -12.21 -7.16
N LYS A 97 -7.17 -12.75 -8.09
CA LYS A 97 -6.48 -14.03 -7.88
C LYS A 97 -5.59 -14.01 -6.63
N LEU A 98 -4.82 -12.94 -6.44
CA LEU A 98 -3.89 -12.81 -5.29
C LEU A 98 -4.62 -12.67 -3.96
N VAL A 99 -5.82 -12.11 -3.95
CA VAL A 99 -6.65 -11.96 -2.74
C VAL A 99 -7.79 -12.97 -2.66
N HIS A 100 -7.67 -14.08 -3.38
CA HIS A 100 -8.59 -15.22 -3.33
C HIS A 100 -10.06 -14.85 -3.59
N GLY A 101 -10.33 -14.05 -4.62
CA GLY A 101 -11.69 -13.69 -5.03
C GLY A 101 -12.33 -12.56 -4.21
N LYS A 102 -11.55 -11.87 -3.36
CA LYS A 102 -12.06 -10.85 -2.43
C LYS A 102 -11.75 -9.41 -2.83
N SER A 103 -11.28 -9.16 -4.06
CA SER A 103 -10.79 -7.82 -4.44
C SER A 103 -11.86 -6.73 -4.26
N ASP A 104 -13.10 -6.98 -4.67
CA ASP A 104 -14.21 -6.04 -4.55
C ASP A 104 -14.64 -5.79 -3.10
N ALA A 105 -14.64 -6.84 -2.27
CA ALA A 105 -14.98 -6.73 -0.86
C ALA A 105 -13.94 -5.88 -0.12
N LEU A 106 -12.64 -6.18 -0.32
CA LEU A 106 -11.52 -5.45 0.28
C LEU A 106 -11.47 -4.00 -0.22
N ARG A 107 -11.72 -3.76 -1.52
CA ARG A 107 -11.82 -2.42 -2.08
C ARG A 107 -12.96 -1.62 -1.44
N THR A 108 -14.09 -2.26 -1.21
CA THR A 108 -15.25 -1.62 -0.58
C THR A 108 -14.97 -1.28 0.88
N GLU A 109 -14.37 -2.21 1.62
CA GLU A 109 -13.94 -1.98 3.00
C GLU A 109 -12.94 -0.83 3.10
N LEU A 110 -11.92 -0.80 2.21
CA LEU A 110 -10.89 0.23 2.20
C LEU A 110 -11.46 1.66 2.02
N LYS A 111 -12.62 1.82 1.36
CA LYS A 111 -13.28 3.14 1.21
C LYS A 111 -13.74 3.73 2.55
N GLY A 112 -13.90 2.91 3.59
CA GLY A 112 -14.19 3.37 4.96
C GLY A 112 -13.00 4.03 5.64
N TYR A 113 -11.80 3.92 5.06
CA TYR A 113 -10.57 4.46 5.61
C TYR A 113 -10.04 5.61 4.76
N THR A 114 -9.33 6.53 5.40
CA THR A 114 -8.64 7.61 4.71
C THR A 114 -7.20 7.70 5.22
N THR A 115 -6.29 8.16 4.36
CA THR A 115 -4.92 8.45 4.78
C THR A 115 -4.96 9.52 5.86
N PHE A 116 -4.06 9.42 6.84
CA PHE A 116 -3.94 10.44 7.88
C PHE A 116 -3.69 11.81 7.24
N ASN A 117 -4.68 12.70 7.34
CA ASN A 117 -4.59 14.09 6.90
C ASN A 117 -4.69 15.00 8.13
N PRO A 118 -3.54 15.31 8.76
CA PRO A 118 -3.55 16.10 9.98
C PRO A 118 -3.89 17.57 9.76
#